data_AF-A0A380BSS2-F1
#
_entry.id   AF-A0A380BSS2-F1
#
_cell.length_a   1.000
_cell.length_b   1.000
_cell.length_c   1.000
_cell.angle_alpha   90.00
_cell.angle_beta   90.00
_cell.angle_gamma   90.00
#
_symmetry.space_group_name_H-M   'P 1'
#
loop_
_entity.id
_entity.type
_entity.pdbx_description
1 polymer ?
#
loop_
_entity_poly.entity_id
_entity_poly.type
_entity_poly.pdbx_seq_one_letter_code
_entity_poly.pdbx_strand_id
1 'polypeptide(L)'
;MKKIILFKCILFCIMYFNIKDESTDLPYLEPRCPATDALIQTTSKDKAELLRKLNELVQDAYPYDIYSEWEVQEAIPLRSLIGVPYDEAYFMMAQRLCNKRVADNSWLIKVQFPKLLPSASASAGIMFVTKDKQNGWYVWYTYR
;
A
#
# COMPACT_ATOMS: atom_id res chain seq x y z
N MET A 1 16.98 -55.08 0.01
CA MET A 1 15.82 -54.30 -0.49
C MET A 1 15.15 -53.40 0.55
N LYS A 2 15.05 -53.77 1.84
CA LYS A 2 14.46 -52.90 2.90
C LYS A 2 15.20 -51.58 3.19
N LYS A 3 16.53 -51.53 3.01
CA LYS A 3 17.35 -50.32 3.30
C LYS A 3 17.20 -49.19 2.26
N ILE A 4 16.78 -49.50 1.03
CA ILE A 4 16.60 -48.51 -0.05
C ILE A 4 15.27 -47.75 0.08
N ILE A 5 14.26 -48.38 0.71
CA ILE A 5 12.93 -47.79 0.90
C ILE A 5 12.96 -46.73 2.02
N LEU A 6 13.71 -46.96 3.11
CA LEU A 6 13.85 -45.98 4.19
C LEU A 6 14.53 -44.68 3.73
N PHE A 7 15.49 -44.76 2.81
CA PHE A 7 16.24 -43.58 2.35
C PHE A 7 15.38 -42.63 1.48
N LYS A 8 14.41 -43.18 0.72
CA LYS A 8 13.48 -42.36 -0.07
C LYS A 8 12.45 -41.62 0.78
N CYS A 9 12.00 -42.20 1.91
CA CYS A 9 11.13 -41.49 2.85
C CYS A 9 11.84 -40.33 3.54
N ILE A 10 13.13 -40.50 3.89
CA ILE A 10 13.91 -39.43 4.54
C ILE A 10 14.19 -38.28 3.56
N LEU A 11 14.57 -38.56 2.30
CA LEU A 11 14.76 -37.51 1.29
C LEU A 11 13.47 -36.77 0.92
N PHE A 12 12.32 -37.45 0.94
CA PHE A 12 11.03 -36.81 0.71
C PHE A 12 10.63 -35.91 1.89
N CYS A 13 10.90 -36.30 3.14
CA CYS A 13 10.59 -35.47 4.31
C CYS A 13 11.46 -34.21 4.43
N ILE A 14 12.72 -34.22 3.97
CA ILE A 14 13.61 -33.05 4.07
C ILE A 14 13.16 -31.92 3.12
N MET A 15 12.49 -32.24 2.01
CA MET A 15 11.97 -31.23 1.07
C MET A 15 10.72 -30.48 1.59
N TYR A 16 9.98 -31.05 2.55
CA TYR A 16 8.77 -30.41 3.08
C TYR A 16 9.03 -29.44 4.24
N PHE A 17 10.20 -29.49 4.89
CA PHE A 17 10.36 -28.87 6.21
C PHE A 17 10.97 -27.45 6.24
N ASN A 18 11.39 -26.87 5.10
CA ASN A 18 12.10 -25.57 5.14
C ASN A 18 11.64 -24.51 4.12
N ILE A 19 10.41 -24.57 3.63
CA ILE A 19 9.80 -23.38 3.02
C ILE A 19 8.90 -22.75 4.07
N LYS A 20 9.50 -22.00 5.00
CA LYS A 20 8.78 -20.90 5.63
C LYS A 20 8.65 -19.84 4.54
N ASP A 21 7.48 -19.81 3.92
CA ASP A 21 7.07 -18.68 3.08
C ASP A 21 6.96 -17.49 4.04
N GLU A 22 8.01 -16.66 4.10
CA GLU A 22 7.91 -15.36 4.74
C GLU A 22 6.99 -14.54 3.85
N SER A 23 5.69 -14.53 4.17
CA SER A 23 4.73 -13.85 3.32
C SER A 23 5.12 -12.37 3.25
N THR A 24 5.51 -11.93 2.05
CA THR A 24 5.87 -10.54 1.77
C THR A 24 4.60 -9.69 1.62
N ASP A 25 3.64 -9.87 2.52
CA ASP A 25 2.38 -9.15 2.47
C ASP A 25 2.64 -7.69 2.85
N LEU A 26 2.03 -6.75 2.12
CA LEU A 26 2.20 -5.33 2.43
C LEU A 26 1.40 -4.98 3.70
N PRO A 27 1.91 -4.10 4.58
CA PRO A 27 1.31 -3.86 5.90
C PRO A 27 -0.12 -3.29 5.86
N TYR A 28 -0.52 -2.66 4.76
CA TYR A 28 -1.79 -1.92 4.61
C TYR A 28 -2.70 -2.50 3.53
N LEU A 29 -2.58 -3.80 3.21
CA LEU A 29 -3.54 -4.50 2.34
C LEU A 29 -4.92 -4.62 2.97
N GLU A 30 -4.99 -4.64 4.31
CA GLU A 30 -6.23 -4.50 5.06
C GLU A 30 -6.44 -3.03 5.44
N PRO A 31 -7.60 -2.42 5.13
CA PRO A 31 -7.85 -1.02 5.45
C PRO A 31 -7.83 -0.75 6.95
N ARG A 32 -7.01 0.21 7.38
CA ARG A 32 -6.94 0.70 8.76
C ARG A 32 -7.72 2.01 8.88
N CYS A 33 -9.05 1.89 8.88
CA CYS A 33 -9.94 3.05 8.76
C CYS A 33 -9.71 4.12 9.86
N PRO A 34 -9.38 5.37 9.46
CA PRO A 34 -9.15 6.46 10.39
C PRO A 34 -10.36 6.84 11.26
N ALA A 35 -10.09 7.27 12.49
CA ALA A 35 -11.09 7.89 13.35
C ALA A 35 -11.47 9.29 12.81
N THR A 36 -12.74 9.45 12.45
CA THR A 36 -13.17 10.61 11.64
C THR A 36 -13.17 11.96 12.38
N ASP A 37 -13.23 11.94 13.70
CA ASP A 37 -13.22 13.10 14.60
C ASP A 37 -11.83 13.74 14.72
N ALA A 38 -10.77 12.94 14.57
CA ALA A 38 -9.39 13.40 14.60
C ALA A 38 -8.88 13.94 13.25
N LEU A 39 -9.56 13.61 12.14
CA LEU A 39 -9.13 13.99 10.78
C LEU A 39 -9.09 15.50 10.58
N ILE A 40 -8.00 15.95 9.95
CA ILE A 40 -7.82 17.32 9.51
C ILE A 40 -8.26 17.42 8.06
N GLN A 41 -9.09 18.41 7.74
CA GLN A 41 -9.44 18.70 6.36
C GLN A 41 -8.23 19.30 5.63
N THR A 42 -7.72 18.53 4.68
CA THR A 42 -6.61 18.94 3.81
C THR A 42 -7.12 19.51 2.48
N THR A 43 -6.31 20.35 1.86
CA THR A 43 -6.56 21.00 0.57
C THR A 43 -5.31 20.93 -0.30
N SER A 44 -5.40 21.36 -1.57
CA SER A 44 -4.24 21.41 -2.46
C SER A 44 -3.04 22.18 -1.91
N LYS A 45 -3.24 23.10 -0.95
CA LYS A 45 -2.16 23.84 -0.26
C LYS A 45 -1.27 22.93 0.60
N ASP A 46 -1.80 21.81 1.07
CA ASP A 46 -1.06 20.87 1.93
C ASP A 46 -0.19 19.89 1.12
N LYS A 47 -0.27 19.92 -0.22
CA LYS A 47 0.48 19.01 -1.10
C LYS A 47 1.99 19.06 -0.85
N ALA A 48 2.57 20.25 -0.67
CA ALA A 48 4.01 20.39 -0.45
C ALA A 48 4.47 19.73 0.86
N GLU A 49 3.65 19.81 1.91
CA GLU A 49 3.91 19.12 3.17
C GLU A 49 3.81 17.60 3.01
N LEU A 50 2.78 17.11 2.31
CA LEU A 50 2.60 15.70 2.00
C LEU A 50 3.79 15.13 1.20
N LEU A 51 4.23 15.83 0.15
CA LEU A 51 5.36 15.39 -0.68
C LEU A 51 6.66 15.25 0.15
N ARG A 52 6.88 16.13 1.14
CA ARG A 52 8.03 16.02 2.06
C ARG A 52 7.94 14.79 2.98
N LYS A 53 6.76 14.23 3.17
CA LYS A 53 6.52 13.04 3.99
C LYS A 53 6.53 11.73 3.21
N LEU A 54 6.60 11.77 1.88
CA LEU A 54 6.53 10.57 1.06
C LEU A 54 7.64 9.55 1.35
N ASN A 55 8.86 9.99 1.68
CA ASN A 55 9.93 9.05 2.06
C ASN A 55 9.53 8.15 3.24
N GLU A 56 8.90 8.73 4.26
CA GLU A 56 8.40 8.00 5.43
C GLU A 56 7.19 7.14 5.03
N LEU A 57 6.22 7.72 4.33
CA LEU A 57 4.95 7.05 3.98
C LEU A 57 5.13 5.86 3.02
N VAL A 58 6.00 6.00 2.02
CA VAL A 58 6.29 4.90 1.09
C VAL A 58 7.02 3.78 1.81
N GLN A 59 7.94 4.10 2.71
CA GLN A 59 8.63 3.10 3.53
C GLN A 59 7.65 2.35 4.45
N ASP A 60 6.68 3.05 5.05
CA ASP A 60 5.64 2.41 5.87
C ASP A 60 4.75 1.48 5.03
N ALA A 61 4.33 1.94 3.84
CA ALA A 61 3.46 1.20 2.94
C ALA A 61 4.15 0.01 2.25
N TYR A 62 5.44 0.15 1.94
CA TYR A 62 6.23 -0.76 1.11
C TYR A 62 7.61 -0.98 1.76
N PRO A 63 7.68 -1.74 2.87
CA PRO A 63 8.89 -1.80 3.70
C PRO A 63 10.02 -2.66 3.11
N TYR A 64 9.76 -3.38 2.02
CA TYR A 64 10.70 -4.35 1.45
C TYR A 64 11.68 -3.69 0.47
N ASP A 65 12.93 -4.18 0.41
CA ASP A 65 14.00 -3.60 -0.43
C ASP A 65 13.66 -3.54 -1.93
N ILE A 66 12.80 -4.44 -2.41
CA ILE A 66 12.31 -4.43 -3.79
C ILE A 66 11.56 -3.14 -4.16
N TYR A 67 11.12 -2.37 -3.15
CA TYR A 67 10.42 -1.09 -3.27
C TYR A 67 11.28 0.13 -2.84
N SER A 68 12.56 -0.07 -2.53
CA SER A 68 13.44 0.98 -1.98
C SER A 68 13.69 2.14 -2.95
N GLU A 69 13.54 1.90 -4.25
CA GLU A 69 13.62 2.90 -5.30
C GLU A 69 12.21 3.17 -5.80
N TRP A 70 11.80 4.43 -5.80
CA TRP A 70 10.47 4.82 -6.22
C TRP A 70 10.41 6.26 -6.71
N GLU A 71 9.40 6.53 -7.53
CA GLU A 71 9.10 7.85 -8.07
C GLU A 71 7.62 8.17 -7.87
N VAL A 72 7.30 9.39 -7.45
CA VAL A 72 5.91 9.84 -7.36
C VAL A 72 5.35 10.12 -8.75
N GLN A 73 4.27 9.43 -9.11
CA GLN A 73 3.54 9.66 -10.36
C GLN A 73 2.38 10.62 -10.13
N GLU A 74 1.67 10.44 -9.01
CA GLU A 74 0.52 11.27 -8.66
C GLU A 74 0.41 11.46 -7.15
N ALA A 75 -0.03 12.65 -6.75
CA ALA A 75 -0.45 12.96 -5.40
C ALA A 75 -1.61 13.96 -5.48
N ILE A 76 -2.83 13.48 -5.25
CA ILE A 76 -4.07 14.23 -5.47
C ILE A 76 -5.09 13.96 -4.35
N PRO A 77 -5.89 14.97 -3.91
CA PRO A 77 -7.00 14.72 -3.01
C PRO A 77 -8.02 13.79 -3.67
N LEU A 78 -8.53 12.77 -2.97
CA LEU A 78 -9.53 11.87 -3.55
C LEU A 78 -10.80 12.62 -3.97
N ARG A 79 -11.17 13.67 -3.23
CA ARG A 79 -12.36 14.47 -3.53
C ARG A 79 -12.29 15.16 -4.90
N SER A 80 -11.10 15.45 -5.44
CA SER A 80 -10.98 16.01 -6.79
C SER A 80 -11.15 14.98 -7.91
N LEU A 81 -11.27 13.69 -7.58
CA LEU A 81 -11.56 12.63 -8.54
C LEU A 81 -13.06 12.44 -8.79
N ILE A 82 -13.93 13.11 -8.04
CA ILE A 82 -15.38 13.03 -8.23
C ILE A 82 -15.73 13.57 -9.62
N GLY A 83 -16.46 12.76 -10.40
CA GLY A 83 -16.79 13.08 -11.80
C GLY A 83 -15.60 12.98 -12.78
N VAL A 84 -14.42 12.52 -12.37
CA VAL A 84 -13.30 12.22 -13.27
C VAL A 84 -13.47 10.79 -13.79
N PRO A 85 -13.61 10.58 -15.11
CA PRO A 85 -13.79 9.24 -15.68
C PRO A 85 -12.68 8.28 -15.23
N TYR A 86 -13.06 7.06 -14.85
CA TYR A 86 -12.20 5.98 -14.34
C TYR A 86 -11.56 6.23 -12.96
N ASP A 87 -11.12 7.44 -12.65
CA ASP A 87 -10.47 7.76 -11.37
C ASP A 87 -11.46 7.99 -10.21
N GLU A 88 -12.73 8.31 -10.48
CA GLU A 88 -13.78 8.38 -9.45
C GLU A 88 -13.91 7.07 -8.65
N ALA A 89 -13.54 5.94 -9.27
CA ALA A 89 -13.53 4.64 -8.62
C ALA A 89 -12.66 4.62 -7.34
N TYR A 90 -11.57 5.39 -7.29
CA TYR A 90 -10.72 5.49 -6.09
C TYR A 90 -11.45 6.18 -4.94
N PHE A 91 -12.19 7.26 -5.23
CA PHE A 91 -13.00 7.92 -4.21
C PHE A 91 -14.10 6.98 -3.70
N MET A 92 -14.83 6.32 -4.62
CA MET A 92 -15.87 5.35 -4.26
C MET A 92 -15.32 4.16 -3.47
N MET A 93 -14.11 3.69 -3.80
CA MET A 93 -13.42 2.63 -3.07
C MET A 93 -13.16 3.04 -1.63
N ALA A 94 -12.58 4.22 -1.40
CA ALA A 94 -12.34 4.74 -0.06
C ALA A 94 -13.63 4.91 0.75
N GLN A 95 -14.72 5.32 0.10
CA GLN A 95 -16.03 5.41 0.74
C GLN A 95 -16.56 4.04 1.18
N ARG A 96 -16.38 3.00 0.35
CA ARG A 96 -16.86 1.64 0.63
C ARG A 96 -16.02 0.94 1.70
N LEU A 97 -14.69 1.10 1.65
CA LEU A 97 -13.77 0.47 2.60
C LEU A 97 -13.93 1.06 4.01
N CYS A 98 -14.14 2.38 4.11
CA CYS A 98 -14.27 3.06 5.40
C CYS A 98 -15.57 3.84 5.52
N ASN A 99 -15.63 5.06 4.98
CA ASN A 99 -16.82 5.90 4.90
C ASN A 99 -16.54 7.17 4.09
N LYS A 100 -17.58 7.95 3.81
CA LYS A 100 -17.47 9.22 3.08
C LYS A 100 -16.51 10.22 3.72
N ARG A 101 -16.50 10.33 5.06
CA ARG A 101 -15.66 11.31 5.75
C ARG A 101 -14.17 10.98 5.62
N VAL A 102 -13.80 9.70 5.66
CA VAL A 102 -12.42 9.27 5.35
C VAL A 102 -12.07 9.61 3.89
N ALA A 103 -12.94 9.27 2.94
CA ALA A 103 -12.70 9.53 1.51
C ALA A 103 -12.54 11.04 1.21
N ASP A 104 -13.38 11.89 1.81
CA ASP A 104 -13.33 13.35 1.63
C ASP A 104 -12.02 13.98 2.17
N ASN A 105 -11.36 13.34 3.13
CA ASN A 105 -10.15 13.82 3.80
C ASN A 105 -8.90 12.99 3.47
N SER A 106 -8.97 12.18 2.40
CA SER A 106 -7.86 11.34 1.98
C SER A 106 -7.28 11.79 0.64
N TRP A 107 -6.03 11.40 0.41
CA TRP A 107 -5.29 11.59 -0.81
C TRP A 107 -4.96 10.23 -1.44
N LEU A 108 -4.95 10.22 -2.76
CA LEU A 108 -4.42 9.12 -3.56
C LEU A 108 -2.98 9.45 -3.92
N ILE A 109 -2.08 8.53 -3.58
CA ILE A 109 -0.69 8.58 -4.03
C ILE A 109 -0.44 7.40 -4.95
N LYS A 110 0.03 7.70 -6.16
CA LYS A 110 0.52 6.69 -7.11
C LYS A 110 2.04 6.81 -7.18
N VAL A 111 2.73 5.70 -6.96
CA VAL A 111 4.18 5.59 -7.08
C VAL A 111 4.55 4.54 -8.11
N GLN A 112 5.75 4.69 -8.67
CA GLN A 112 6.36 3.76 -9.61
C GLN A 112 7.63 3.20 -8.96
N PHE A 113 7.84 1.88 -9.01
CA PHE A 113 9.01 1.18 -8.48
C PHE A 113 9.91 0.71 -9.63
N PRO A 114 11.00 1.42 -9.96
CA PRO A 114 11.84 1.11 -11.12
C PRO A 114 12.44 -0.29 -11.11
N LYS A 115 12.82 -0.81 -9.93
CA LYS A 115 13.35 -2.19 -9.76
C LYS A 115 12.42 -3.30 -10.28
N LEU A 116 11.13 -3.01 -10.43
CA LEU A 116 10.12 -3.99 -10.83
C LEU A 116 9.65 -3.82 -12.30
N LEU A 117 10.25 -2.87 -13.03
CA LEU A 117 10.04 -2.75 -14.47
C LEU A 117 10.63 -3.97 -15.22
N PRO A 118 10.07 -4.36 -16.38
CA PRO A 118 9.00 -3.69 -17.14
C PRO A 118 7.57 -4.14 -16.76
N SER A 119 7.38 -4.89 -15.67
CA SER A 119 6.05 -5.36 -15.29
C SER A 119 5.19 -4.20 -14.77
N ALA A 120 4.22 -3.75 -15.57
CA ALA A 120 3.37 -2.60 -15.25
C ALA A 120 2.62 -2.78 -13.92
N SER A 121 1.99 -3.94 -13.71
CA SER A 121 1.30 -4.23 -12.45
C SER A 121 2.25 -4.43 -11.28
N ALA A 122 3.46 -4.97 -11.52
CA ALA A 122 4.38 -5.19 -10.42
C ALA A 122 5.01 -3.89 -9.91
N SER A 123 5.22 -2.96 -10.82
CA SER A 123 5.97 -1.75 -10.59
C SER A 123 5.09 -0.55 -10.20
N ALA A 124 3.77 -0.67 -10.29
CA ALA A 124 2.84 0.33 -9.77
C ALA A 124 2.56 0.12 -8.28
N GLY A 125 2.50 1.21 -7.51
CA GLY A 125 2.05 1.23 -6.13
C GLY A 125 0.98 2.29 -5.92
N ILE A 126 -0.07 1.95 -5.19
CA ILE A 126 -1.15 2.86 -4.84
C ILE A 126 -1.33 2.85 -3.32
N MET A 127 -1.30 4.03 -2.72
CA MET A 127 -1.57 4.20 -1.29
C MET A 127 -2.52 5.37 -1.02
N PHE A 128 -3.33 5.18 0.01
CA PHE A 128 -4.28 6.16 0.51
C PHE A 128 -3.76 6.72 1.80
N VAL A 129 -3.64 8.04 1.84
CA VAL A 129 -3.07 8.76 2.97
C VAL A 129 -4.04 9.78 3.48
N THR A 130 -4.02 10.02 4.78
CA THR A 130 -4.81 11.08 5.42
C THR A 130 -3.95 11.81 6.44
N LYS A 131 -4.51 12.88 6.99
CA LYS A 131 -3.86 13.69 8.02
C LYS A 131 -4.75 13.77 9.26
N ASP A 132 -4.21 13.49 10.43
CA ASP A 132 -4.88 13.78 11.70
C ASP A 132 -4.00 14.62 12.64
N LYS A 133 -4.61 15.08 13.74
CA LYS A 133 -3.94 15.98 14.71
C LYS A 133 -2.83 15.33 15.51
N GLN A 134 -2.81 14.00 15.64
CA GLN A 134 -1.90 13.27 16.52
C GLN A 134 -0.70 12.71 15.73
N ASN A 135 -0.98 12.08 14.59
CA ASN A 135 -0.02 11.34 13.79
C ASN A 135 0.55 12.16 12.62
N GLY A 136 -0.08 13.30 12.30
CA GLY A 136 0.23 14.01 11.06
C GLY A 136 -0.25 13.21 9.86
N TRP A 137 0.58 13.09 8.81
CA TRP A 137 0.28 12.29 7.64
C TRP A 137 0.58 10.81 7.87
N TYR A 138 -0.32 9.93 7.49
CA TYR A 138 -0.12 8.48 7.57
C TYR A 138 -0.89 7.73 6.49
N VAL A 139 -0.42 6.51 6.20
CA VAL A 139 -1.06 5.56 5.30
C VAL A 139 -2.16 4.81 6.03
N TRP A 140 -3.33 4.66 5.42
CA TRP A 140 -4.42 3.85 5.98
C TRP A 140 -4.82 2.68 5.09
N TYR A 141 -4.40 2.67 3.83
CA TYR A 141 -4.65 1.57 2.90
C TYR A 141 -3.66 1.61 1.73
N THR A 142 -3.26 0.45 1.25
CA THR A 142 -2.41 0.26 0.07
C THR A 142 -2.95 -0.86 -0.79
N TYR A 143 -2.76 -0.79 -2.10
CA TYR A 143 -2.89 -1.97 -2.93
C TYR A 143 -2.02 -1.89 -4.18
N ARG A 144 -1.86 -3.03 -4.84
CA ARG A 144 -1.14 -3.22 -6.09
C ARG A 144 -1.91 -4.18 -6.98
#